data_AF-A0A8D8RQB8-F1
#
_entry.id   AF-A0A8D8RQB8-F1
#
_cell.length_a   1.000
_cell.length_b   1.000
_cell.length_c   1.000
_cell.angle_alpha   90.00
_cell.angle_beta   90.00
_cell.angle_gamma   90.00
#
_symmetry.space_group_name_H-M   'P 1'
#
loop_
_entity.id
_entity.type
_entity.pdbx_description
1 polymer ?
#
loop_
_entity_poly.entity_id
_entity_poly.type
_entity_poly.pdbx_seq_one_letter_code
_entity_poly.pdbx_strand_id
1 'polypeptide(L)'
;GENLYINIKPNKPAEELPTDEAALSRSIDMWYAEVDDYKGLFGKEPKRKKLLMGPDTGHFTQLVWKKSKAVGCGIARGNDAIVVCCNYAPAGNVFDKFAVNVDPAGHR
;
A
#
# COMPACT_ATOMS: atom_id res chain seq x y z
N GLY A 1 -7.15 5.33 5.77
CA GLY A 1 -5.98 4.48 6.03
C GLY A 1 -4.82 5.09 5.29
N GLU A 2 -3.62 4.63 5.58
CA GLU A 2 -2.37 5.20 5.09
C GLU A 2 -1.52 4.09 4.48
N ASN A 3 -0.88 4.37 3.35
CA ASN A 3 0.23 3.58 2.84
C ASN A 3 1.50 4.43 2.85
N LEU A 4 2.61 3.83 3.28
CA LEU A 4 3.91 4.49 3.37
C LEU A 4 4.95 3.73 2.54
N TYR A 5 5.77 4.48 1.83
CA TYR A 5 6.93 3.98 1.10
C TYR A 5 8.12 4.87 1.40
N ILE A 6 9.26 4.25 1.69
CA ILE A 6 10.50 4.95 1.98
C ILE A 6 11.60 4.36 1.10
N ASN A 7 12.26 5.22 0.33
CA ASN A 7 13.48 4.90 -0.38
C ASN A 7 14.65 5.62 0.30
N ILE A 8 15.64 4.89 0.80
CA ILE A 8 16.85 5.47 1.40
C ILE A 8 18.06 5.01 0.58
N LYS A 9 18.89 5.96 0.15
CA LYS A 9 20.15 5.73 -0.57
C LYS A 9 21.26 6.54 0.11
N PRO A 10 21.82 6.02 1.23
CA PRO A 10 22.85 6.73 1.96
C PRO A 10 24.09 6.93 1.10
N ASN A 11 24.77 8.07 1.27
CA ASN A 11 26.00 8.44 0.57
C ASN A 11 25.87 8.50 -0.96
N LYS A 12 24.65 8.62 -1.49
CA LYS A 12 24.40 8.89 -2.90
C LYS A 12 23.97 10.35 -3.09
N PRO A 13 24.38 10.98 -4.21
CA PRO A 13 23.90 12.31 -4.54
C PRO A 13 22.39 12.28 -4.78
N ALA A 14 21.69 13.37 -4.47
CA ALA A 14 20.23 13.45 -4.54
C ALA A 14 19.69 13.18 -5.96
N GLU A 15 20.50 13.42 -6.98
CA GLU A 15 20.20 13.17 -8.39
C GLU A 15 20.14 11.67 -8.76
N GLU A 16 20.71 10.79 -7.93
CA GLU A 16 20.57 9.33 -8.08
C GLU A 16 19.27 8.80 -7.43
N LEU A 17 18.56 9.63 -6.66
CA LEU A 17 17.23 9.27 -6.15
C LEU A 17 16.21 9.27 -7.30
N PRO A 18 15.17 8.42 -7.22
CA PRO A 18 14.12 8.44 -8.23
C PRO A 18 13.42 9.81 -8.34
N THR A 19 12.89 10.11 -9.52
CA THR A 19 11.93 11.21 -9.67
C THR A 19 10.68 10.96 -8.82
N ASP A 20 9.87 11.99 -8.60
CA ASP A 20 8.64 11.87 -7.82
C ASP A 20 7.66 10.86 -8.46
N GLU A 21 7.53 10.90 -9.77
CA GLU A 21 6.70 9.97 -10.54
C GLU A 21 7.24 8.54 -10.42
N ALA A 22 8.56 8.36 -10.50
CA ALA A 22 9.19 7.06 -10.36
C ALA A 22 9.06 6.50 -8.93
N ALA A 23 9.19 7.35 -7.90
CA ALA A 23 9.00 6.96 -6.51
C ALA A 23 7.54 6.57 -6.25
N LEU A 24 6.58 7.37 -6.75
CA LEU A 24 5.16 7.07 -6.66
C LEU A 24 4.83 5.75 -7.38
N SER A 25 5.25 5.57 -8.64
CA SER A 25 5.01 4.33 -9.38
C SER A 25 5.54 3.11 -8.65
N ARG A 26 6.81 3.16 -8.19
CA ARG A 26 7.44 2.05 -7.45
C ARG A 26 6.72 1.75 -6.14
N SER A 27 6.21 2.77 -5.45
CA SER A 27 5.43 2.58 -4.22
C SER A 27 4.15 1.80 -4.49
N ILE A 28 3.40 2.17 -5.55
CA ILE A 28 2.17 1.48 -5.95
C ILE A 28 2.46 0.05 -6.37
N ASP A 29 3.51 -0.19 -7.17
CA ASP A 29 3.89 -1.52 -7.61
C ASP A 29 4.26 -2.43 -6.44
N MET A 30 5.07 -1.93 -5.49
CA MET A 30 5.45 -2.68 -4.29
C MET A 30 4.22 -3.00 -3.43
N TRP A 31 3.40 -1.99 -3.13
CA TRP A 31 2.21 -2.18 -2.31
C TRP A 31 1.22 -3.16 -2.95
N TYR A 32 1.07 -3.13 -4.28
CA TYR A 32 0.18 -4.05 -4.97
C TYR A 32 0.73 -5.48 -5.02
N ALA A 33 2.06 -5.66 -5.07
CA ALA A 33 2.71 -6.98 -5.10
C ALA A 33 2.38 -7.85 -3.86
N GLU A 34 2.01 -7.24 -2.73
CA GLU A 34 1.52 -7.97 -1.55
C GLU A 34 0.26 -8.81 -1.83
N VAL A 35 -0.40 -8.63 -2.97
CA VAL A 35 -1.46 -9.53 -3.45
C VAL A 35 -1.02 -10.99 -3.42
N ASP A 36 0.26 -11.27 -3.70
CA ASP A 36 0.80 -12.64 -3.70
C ASP A 36 0.64 -13.33 -2.34
N ASP A 37 0.80 -12.58 -1.25
CA ASP A 37 0.59 -13.06 0.12
C ASP A 37 -0.90 -13.04 0.54
N TYR A 38 -1.73 -12.24 -0.14
CA TYR A 38 -3.16 -12.10 0.15
C TYR A 38 -4.05 -13.11 -0.59
N LYS A 39 -3.63 -13.68 -1.73
CA LYS A 39 -4.44 -14.53 -2.63
C LYS A 39 -5.33 -15.58 -1.93
N GLY A 40 -4.83 -16.23 -0.88
CA GLY A 40 -5.59 -17.25 -0.14
C GLY A 40 -6.70 -16.73 0.78
N LEU A 41 -6.79 -15.40 0.96
CA LEU A 41 -7.68 -14.71 1.89
C LEU A 41 -8.89 -14.04 1.22
N PHE A 42 -8.93 -13.98 -0.11
CA PHE A 42 -10.06 -13.40 -0.84
C PHE A 42 -11.40 -14.02 -0.42
N GLY A 43 -12.42 -13.16 -0.26
CA GLY A 43 -13.77 -13.56 0.17
C GLY A 43 -13.87 -14.07 1.61
N LYS A 44 -12.81 -13.96 2.41
CA LYS A 44 -12.78 -14.39 3.82
C LYS A 44 -12.36 -13.23 4.71
N GLU A 45 -12.81 -13.27 5.96
CA GLU A 45 -12.29 -12.36 6.99
C GLU A 45 -11.00 -12.97 7.57
N PRO A 46 -9.82 -12.34 7.37
CA PRO A 46 -8.58 -12.83 7.92
C PRO A 46 -8.59 -12.72 9.45
N LYS A 47 -8.01 -13.71 10.14
CA LYS A 47 -7.82 -13.63 11.59
C LYS A 47 -6.92 -12.43 11.92
N ARG A 48 -7.23 -11.69 12.99
CA ARG A 48 -6.43 -10.54 13.45
C ARG A 48 -4.93 -10.84 13.59
N LYS A 49 -4.57 -12.03 14.08
CA LYS A 49 -3.16 -12.48 14.15
C LYS A 49 -2.48 -12.52 12.77
N LYS A 50 -3.19 -12.96 11.73
CA LYS A 50 -2.67 -12.99 10.35
C LYS A 50 -2.46 -11.58 9.80
N LEU A 51 -3.31 -10.62 10.15
CA LEU A 51 -3.19 -9.22 9.74
C LEU A 51 -2.07 -8.46 10.45
N LEU A 52 -1.78 -8.81 11.71
CA LEU A 52 -0.80 -8.08 12.55
C LEU A 52 0.58 -8.73 12.63
N MET A 53 0.68 -10.04 12.36
CA MET A 53 1.91 -10.81 12.51
C MET A 53 2.23 -11.67 11.28
N GLY A 54 1.40 -11.60 10.24
CA GLY A 54 1.65 -12.28 8.97
C GLY A 54 2.50 -11.43 8.03
N PRO A 55 2.66 -11.87 6.77
CA PRO A 55 3.21 -11.02 5.72
C PRO A 55 2.42 -9.72 5.59
N ASP A 56 3.14 -8.64 5.25
CA ASP A 56 2.53 -7.35 4.99
C ASP A 56 1.58 -7.46 3.81
N THR A 57 0.30 -7.26 4.08
CA THR A 57 -0.79 -7.23 3.08
C THR A 57 -1.65 -5.98 3.23
N GLY A 58 -1.28 -5.12 4.19
CA GLY A 58 -2.01 -3.92 4.54
C GLY A 58 -2.00 -2.88 3.42
N HIS A 59 -0.89 -2.77 2.69
CA HIS A 59 -0.79 -1.78 1.63
C HIS A 59 -1.64 -2.20 0.42
N PHE A 60 -1.58 -3.47 0.01
CA PHE A 60 -2.44 -4.00 -1.05
C PHE A 60 -3.92 -3.86 -0.69
N THR A 61 -4.30 -4.33 0.49
CA THR A 61 -5.71 -4.32 0.91
C THR A 61 -6.29 -2.91 0.98
N GLN A 62 -5.48 -1.91 1.36
CA GLN A 62 -5.90 -0.51 1.32
C GLN A 62 -6.00 0.03 -0.12
N LEU A 63 -5.07 -0.33 -1.02
CA LEU A 63 -5.12 0.10 -2.43
C LEU A 63 -6.41 -0.34 -3.12
N VAL A 64 -6.83 -1.60 -2.89
CA VAL A 64 -8.01 -2.17 -3.54
C VAL A 64 -9.28 -2.09 -2.70
N TRP A 65 -9.25 -1.39 -1.57
CA TRP A 65 -10.37 -1.33 -0.64
C TRP A 65 -11.61 -0.69 -1.28
N LYS A 66 -12.62 -1.52 -1.60
CA LYS A 66 -13.82 -1.14 -2.36
C LYS A 66 -14.53 0.11 -1.86
N LYS A 67 -14.59 0.30 -0.54
CA LYS A 67 -15.25 1.46 0.08
C LYS A 67 -14.42 2.74 0.08
N SER A 68 -13.11 2.70 -0.14
CA SER A 68 -12.29 3.90 -0.28
C SER A 68 -12.65 4.59 -1.61
N LYS A 69 -12.94 5.89 -1.58
CA LYS A 69 -13.43 6.66 -2.75
C LYS A 69 -12.54 7.81 -3.16
N ALA A 70 -11.64 8.23 -2.27
CA ALA A 70 -10.64 9.25 -2.54
C ALA A 70 -9.28 8.78 -2.03
N VAL A 71 -8.25 9.20 -2.74
CA VAL A 71 -6.85 9.04 -2.36
C VAL A 71 -6.14 10.38 -2.58
N GLY A 72 -5.27 10.75 -1.65
CA GLY A 72 -4.34 11.85 -1.80
C GLY A 72 -2.94 11.39 -1.41
N CYS A 73 -1.96 11.65 -2.26
CA CYS A 73 -0.57 11.26 -2.04
C CYS A 73 0.34 12.48 -1.94
N GLY A 74 1.28 12.43 -1.01
CA GLY A 74 2.33 13.42 -0.83
C GLY A 74 3.70 12.77 -0.93
N ILE A 75 4.66 13.50 -1.46
CA ILE A 75 6.05 13.06 -1.63
C ILE A 75 6.95 14.07 -0.93
N ALA A 76 7.83 13.59 -0.07
CA ALA A 76 8.86 14.38 0.58
C ALA A 76 10.24 13.88 0.16
N ARG A 77 11.12 14.79 -0.28
CA ARG A 77 12.48 14.49 -0.72
C ARG A 77 13.48 15.14 0.25
N GLY A 78 14.38 14.32 0.78
CA GLY A 78 15.59 14.72 1.48
C GLY A 78 16.83 14.51 0.61
N ASN A 79 18.02 14.69 1.19
CA ASN A 79 19.29 14.54 0.46
C ASN A 79 19.59 13.10 0.06
N ASP A 80 19.16 12.14 0.87
CA ASP A 80 19.46 10.71 0.74
C ASP A 80 18.21 9.82 0.86
N ALA A 81 17.03 10.43 0.93
CA ALA A 81 15.78 9.72 1.12
C ALA A 81 14.60 10.35 0.38
N ILE A 82 13.67 9.51 -0.07
CA ILE A 82 12.35 9.90 -0.55
C ILE A 82 11.29 9.14 0.25
N VAL A 83 10.27 9.85 0.69
CA VAL A 83 9.09 9.30 1.37
C VAL A 83 7.87 9.57 0.51
N VAL A 84 7.09 8.54 0.23
CA VAL A 84 5.77 8.64 -0.40
C VAL A 84 4.74 8.20 0.63
N CYS A 85 3.75 9.04 0.90
CA CYS A 85 2.62 8.73 1.76
C CYS A 85 1.32 8.93 0.97
N CYS A 86 0.43 7.94 1.00
CA CYS A 86 -0.90 8.04 0.42
C CYS A 86 -1.96 7.81 1.50
N ASN A 87 -2.92 8.75 1.59
CA ASN A 87 -4.06 8.70 2.50
C ASN A 87 -5.36 8.44 1.75
N TYR A 88 -6.22 7.59 2.33
CA TYR A 88 -7.45 7.10 1.71
C TYR A 88 -8.69 7.43 2.54
N ALA A 89 -9.75 7.88 1.84
CA ALA A 89 -11.04 8.25 2.43
C ALA A 89 -12.23 7.62 1.68
N PRO A 90 -13.21 7.00 2.38
CA PRO A 90 -13.12 6.50 3.75
C PRO A 90 -11.91 5.59 3.97
N ALA A 91 -11.47 5.45 5.22
CA ALA A 91 -10.35 4.60 5.55
C ALA A 91 -10.64 3.12 5.24
N GLY A 92 -9.64 2.43 4.68
CA GLY A 92 -9.66 0.98 4.52
C GLY A 92 -9.09 0.25 5.73
N ASN A 93 -8.84 -1.06 5.55
CA ASN A 93 -8.26 -1.96 6.55
C ASN A 93 -9.01 -1.98 7.89
N VAL A 94 -10.33 -1.80 7.82
CA VAL A 94 -11.20 -1.93 8.99
C VAL A 94 -11.35 -3.42 9.30
N PHE A 95 -11.06 -3.80 10.54
CA PHE A 95 -11.24 -5.18 10.99
C PHE A 95 -12.67 -5.68 10.71
N ASP A 96 -12.77 -6.97 10.37
CA ASP A 96 -14.02 -7.66 10.05
C ASP A 96 -14.80 -7.07 8.85
N LYS A 97 -14.09 -6.43 7.91
CA LYS A 97 -14.62 -5.87 6.66
C LYS A 97 -13.81 -6.25 5.43
N PHE A 98 -12.84 -7.16 5.51
CA PHE A 98 -11.97 -7.50 4.39
C PHE A 98 -12.70 -8.28 3.30
N ALA A 99 -13.55 -9.24 3.68
CA ALA A 99 -14.25 -10.13 2.75
C ALA A 99 -15.16 -9.38 1.77
N VAL A 100 -15.66 -8.21 2.17
CA VAL A 100 -16.58 -7.38 1.37
C VAL A 100 -15.88 -6.19 0.70
N ASN A 101 -14.59 -5.95 0.99
CA ASN A 101 -13.84 -4.81 0.45
C ASN A 101 -12.63 -5.21 -0.40
N VAL A 102 -12.17 -6.45 -0.33
CA VAL A 102 -10.98 -6.92 -1.04
C VAL A 102 -11.36 -8.11 -1.92
N ASP A 103 -11.67 -7.80 -3.18
CA ASP A 103 -12.13 -8.78 -4.18
C ASP A 103 -10.93 -9.26 -5.05
N PRO A 104 -10.92 -10.51 -5.54
CA PRO A 104 -9.94 -10.95 -6.51
C PRO A 104 -10.11 -10.19 -7.84
N ALA A 105 -9.00 -9.87 -8.51
CA ALA A 105 -9.04 -9.19 -9.80
C ALA A 105 -9.89 -9.98 -10.82
N GLY A 106 -10.77 -9.28 -11.54
CA GLY A 106 -11.59 -9.86 -12.62
C GLY A 106 -12.99 -10.35 -12.23
N HIS A 107 -13.41 -10.26 -10.97
CA HIS A 107 -14.81 -10.46 -10.58
C HIS A 107 -15.56 -9.12 -10.61
N ARG A 108 -15.98 -8.69 -11.80
CA ARG A 108 -16.98 -7.62 -11.98
C ARG A 108 -18.23 -8.19 -12.62
#